data_AF-A0AAV2N2Z9-F1
#
_entry.id   AF-A0AAV2N2Z9-F1
#
_cell.length_a   1.000
_cell.length_b   1.000
_cell.length_c   1.000
_cell.angle_alpha   90.00
_cell.angle_beta   90.00
_cell.angle_gamma   90.00
#
_symmetry.space_group_name_H-M   'P 1'
#
loop_
_entity.id
_entity.type
_entity.pdbx_description
1 polymer ?
#
loop_
_entity_poly.entity_id
_entity_poly.type
_entity_poly.pdbx_seq_one_letter_code
_entity_poly.pdbx_strand_id
1 'polypeptide(L)'
;MKQVIFIFYLFIAVTMGFSDDVTEKMASFLSMPKTDVQICINKTYVKIEDLMMLDELVDENVETMDIDKSVLKVGCLFACLLQKKEVMSGAYINLERLKEFLDSQTLHPDHRYIVERNRILNTCTDRVKSKTDECEVTLKFILCVTAEAKRLRAPFKDI
;
A
#
# COMPACT_ATOMS: atom_id res chain seq x y z
N MET A 1 12.70 -24.23 34.75
CA MET A 1 13.61 -23.51 33.81
C MET A 1 13.22 -23.69 32.34
N LYS A 2 13.07 -24.92 31.81
CA LYS A 2 12.64 -25.15 30.40
C LYS A 2 11.30 -24.49 30.01
N GLN A 3 10.29 -24.51 30.89
CA GLN A 3 9.00 -23.87 30.62
C GLN A 3 9.07 -22.33 30.57
N VAL A 4 9.90 -21.72 31.43
CA VAL A 4 10.10 -20.25 31.45
C VAL A 4 10.81 -19.79 30.18
N ILE A 5 11.76 -20.58 29.70
CA ILE A 5 12.47 -20.34 28.43
C ILE A 5 11.51 -20.39 27.24
N PHE A 6 10.57 -21.35 27.19
CA PHE A 6 9.55 -21.43 26.14
C PHE A 6 8.61 -20.21 26.13
N ILE A 7 8.24 -19.70 27.31
CA ILE A 7 7.41 -18.49 27.44
C ILE A 7 8.18 -17.27 26.92
N PHE A 8 9.46 -17.12 27.24
CA PHE A 8 10.30 -16.04 26.72
C PHE A 8 10.46 -16.09 25.19
N TYR A 9 10.60 -17.29 24.60
CA TYR A 9 10.65 -17.43 23.13
C TYR A 9 9.31 -17.10 22.45
N LEU A 10 8.17 -17.38 23.09
CA LEU A 10 6.85 -16.95 22.63
C LEU A 10 6.72 -15.42 22.64
N PHE A 11 7.24 -14.73 23.67
CA PHE A 11 7.26 -13.27 23.71
C PHE A 11 8.19 -12.65 22.66
N ILE A 12 9.35 -13.24 22.39
CA ILE A 12 10.28 -12.75 21.36
C ILE A 12 9.70 -12.95 19.95
N ALA A 13 9.02 -14.08 19.69
CA ALA A 13 8.33 -14.30 18.41
C ALA A 13 7.18 -13.31 18.14
N VAL A 14 6.56 -12.75 19.19
CA VAL A 14 5.53 -11.70 19.07
C VAL A 14 6.15 -10.33 18.74
N THR A 15 7.45 -10.12 19.00
CA THR A 15 8.12 -8.83 18.76
C THR A 15 8.72 -8.65 17.36
N MET A 16 8.59 -9.63 16.45
CA MET A 16 8.83 -9.42 15.01
C MET A 16 7.65 -8.67 14.34
N GLY A 17 7.14 -7.63 15.02
CA GLY A 17 6.18 -6.69 14.48
C GLY A 17 6.89 -5.58 13.71
N PHE A 18 6.12 -4.80 12.95
CA PHE A 18 6.62 -3.57 12.32
C PHE A 18 7.46 -2.74 13.31
N SER A 19 8.61 -2.24 12.87
CA SER A 19 9.39 -1.31 13.68
C SER A 19 8.61 0.00 13.87
N ASP A 20 8.84 0.66 15.00
CA ASP A 20 8.23 1.96 15.30
C ASP A 20 8.50 2.98 14.17
N ASP A 21 9.66 2.89 13.51
CA ASP A 21 10.05 3.73 12.36
C ASP A 21 9.11 3.58 11.15
N VAL A 22 8.75 2.36 10.76
CA VAL A 22 7.84 2.13 9.62
C VAL A 22 6.43 2.63 9.94
N THR A 23 5.96 2.33 11.15
CA THR A 23 4.65 2.80 11.64
C THR A 23 4.60 4.33 11.65
N GLU A 24 5.66 4.97 12.13
CA GLU A 24 5.78 6.42 12.17
C GLU A 24 5.81 7.06 10.79
N LYS A 25 6.57 6.49 9.84
CA LYS A 25 6.60 6.96 8.46
C LYS A 25 5.24 6.86 7.79
N MET A 26 4.53 5.73 7.96
CA MET A 26 3.16 5.57 7.45
C MET A 26 2.20 6.59 8.06
N ALA A 27 2.26 6.78 9.38
CA ALA A 27 1.42 7.75 10.09
C ALA A 27 1.67 9.18 9.60
N SER A 28 2.94 9.55 9.44
CA SER A 28 3.35 10.85 8.91
C SER A 28 2.89 11.06 7.48
N PHE A 29 3.19 10.10 6.58
CA PHE A 29 2.82 10.16 5.16
C PHE A 29 1.31 10.20 4.94
N LEU A 30 0.53 9.48 5.75
CA LEU A 30 -0.91 9.52 5.67
C LEU A 30 -1.50 10.69 6.45
N SER A 31 -0.71 11.42 7.23
CA SER A 31 -1.16 12.44 8.16
C SER A 31 -2.28 11.90 9.06
N MET A 32 -2.01 10.77 9.71
CA MET A 32 -2.96 10.06 10.56
C MET A 32 -2.32 9.65 11.90
N PRO A 33 -3.13 9.38 12.93
CA PRO A 33 -2.61 8.89 14.20
C PRO A 33 -1.84 7.57 14.03
N LYS A 34 -0.69 7.43 14.71
CA LYS A 34 0.06 6.16 14.77
C LYS A 34 -0.83 5.00 15.22
N THR A 35 -1.78 5.26 16.11
CA THR A 35 -2.74 4.26 16.60
C THR A 35 -3.61 3.68 15.49
N ASP A 36 -4.03 4.48 14.50
CA ASP A 36 -4.83 3.97 13.38
C ASP A 36 -3.98 3.09 12.44
N VAL A 37 -2.71 3.45 12.23
CA VAL A 37 -1.77 2.60 11.48
C VAL A 37 -1.56 1.28 12.20
N GLN A 38 -1.32 1.30 13.51
CA GLN A 38 -1.15 0.09 14.33
C GLN A 38 -2.40 -0.79 14.31
N ILE A 39 -3.61 -0.21 14.38
CA ILE A 39 -4.85 -0.95 14.23
C ILE A 39 -4.88 -1.70 12.89
N CYS A 40 -4.51 -1.03 11.79
CA CYS A 40 -4.50 -1.67 10.48
C CYS A 40 -3.43 -2.78 10.37
N ILE A 41 -2.22 -2.56 10.88
CA ILE A 41 -1.15 -3.58 10.91
C ILE A 41 -1.61 -4.81 11.70
N ASN A 42 -2.18 -4.60 12.89
CA ASN A 42 -2.64 -5.69 13.76
C ASN A 42 -3.82 -6.45 13.15
N LYS A 43 -4.73 -5.75 12.45
CA LYS A 43 -5.89 -6.36 11.79
C LYS A 43 -5.47 -7.28 10.64
N THR A 44 -4.42 -6.93 9.91
CA THR A 44 -4.02 -7.65 8.69
C THR A 44 -2.91 -8.67 8.90
N TYR A 45 -2.28 -8.66 10.08
CA TYR A 45 -1.14 -9.54 10.42
C TYR A 45 -0.02 -9.44 9.38
N VAL A 46 0.14 -8.25 8.80
CA VAL A 46 1.20 -7.92 7.85
C VAL A 46 2.51 -7.72 8.60
N LYS A 47 3.59 -8.23 8.02
CA LYS A 47 4.95 -8.06 8.52
C LYS A 47 5.79 -7.22 7.56
N ILE A 48 6.96 -6.79 8.00
CA ILE A 48 7.87 -6.01 7.15
C ILE A 48 8.28 -6.82 5.91
N GLU A 49 8.48 -8.13 6.06
CA GLU A 49 8.85 -9.00 4.94
C GLU A 49 7.73 -9.06 3.88
N ASP A 50 6.46 -9.01 4.30
CA ASP A 50 5.32 -8.96 3.38
C ASP A 50 5.36 -7.66 2.56
N LEU A 51 5.76 -6.51 3.15
CA LEU A 51 5.91 -5.25 2.42
C LEU A 51 7.04 -5.27 1.39
N MET A 52 8.17 -5.91 1.74
CA MET A 52 9.34 -5.95 0.86
C MET A 52 9.05 -6.72 -0.44
N MET A 53 8.14 -7.69 -0.39
CA MET A 53 7.70 -8.41 -1.59
C MET A 53 7.02 -7.49 -2.61
N LEU A 54 6.40 -6.38 -2.19
CA LEU A 54 5.69 -5.49 -3.13
C LEU A 54 6.62 -4.93 -4.23
N ASP A 55 7.88 -4.63 -3.90
CA ASP A 55 8.86 -4.10 -4.86
C ASP A 55 9.26 -5.16 -5.91
N GLU A 56 9.34 -6.44 -5.54
CA GLU A 56 9.67 -7.54 -6.46
C GLU A 56 8.57 -7.73 -7.52
N LEU A 57 7.30 -7.50 -7.14
CA LEU A 57 6.13 -7.73 -7.98
C LEU A 57 5.92 -6.66 -9.06
N VAL A 58 6.53 -5.48 -8.88
CA VAL A 58 6.45 -4.38 -9.85
C VAL A 58 7.20 -4.72 -11.15
N ASP A 59 8.13 -5.69 -11.09
CA ASP A 59 8.92 -6.15 -12.23
C ASP A 59 8.25 -7.27 -13.03
N GLU A 60 7.21 -7.90 -12.46
CA GLU A 60 6.39 -8.91 -13.13
C GLU A 60 5.09 -8.30 -13.69
N ASN A 61 4.51 -8.93 -14.73
CA ASN A 61 3.26 -8.44 -15.33
C ASN A 61 2.09 -8.54 -14.34
N VAL A 62 1.69 -7.41 -13.75
CA VAL A 62 0.59 -7.22 -12.78
C VAL A 62 -0.73 -7.93 -13.15
N GLU A 63 -0.99 -8.15 -14.43
CA GLU A 63 -2.22 -8.75 -14.94
C GLU A 63 -2.23 -10.29 -14.83
N THR A 64 -1.07 -10.94 -14.79
CA THR A 64 -0.93 -12.41 -14.76
C THR A 64 -0.50 -12.96 -13.41
N MET A 65 -0.33 -12.09 -12.41
CA MET A 65 0.14 -12.48 -11.10
C MET A 65 -0.91 -13.29 -10.35
N ASP A 66 -0.54 -14.52 -10.01
CA ASP A 66 -1.25 -15.28 -8.98
C ASP A 66 -0.94 -14.62 -7.64
N ILE A 67 -1.96 -14.03 -7.01
CA ILE A 67 -1.74 -13.26 -5.79
C ILE A 67 -1.44 -14.23 -4.65
N ASP A 68 -0.18 -14.28 -4.24
CA ASP A 68 0.20 -14.97 -3.00
C ASP A 68 -0.49 -14.31 -1.80
N LYS A 69 -0.88 -15.12 -0.82
CA LYS A 69 -1.49 -14.71 0.43
C LYS A 69 -0.65 -13.68 1.18
N SER A 70 0.68 -13.74 1.09
CA SER A 70 1.56 -12.73 1.72
C SER A 70 1.32 -11.33 1.14
N VAL A 71 1.27 -11.23 -0.19
CA VAL A 71 1.05 -9.96 -0.90
C VAL A 71 -0.37 -9.45 -0.69
N LEU A 72 -1.36 -10.35 -0.61
CA LEU A 72 -2.74 -9.95 -0.32
C LEU A 72 -2.88 -9.24 1.03
N LYS A 73 -2.07 -9.61 2.05
CA LYS A 73 -2.05 -8.89 3.34
C LYS A 73 -1.63 -7.43 3.19
N VAL A 74 -0.69 -7.15 2.29
CA VAL A 74 -0.27 -5.78 1.96
C VAL A 74 -1.43 -5.02 1.33
N GLY A 75 -2.14 -5.66 0.38
CA GLY A 75 -3.40 -5.16 -0.15
C GLY A 75 -4.40 -4.79 0.94
N CYS A 76 -4.62 -5.71 1.90
CA CYS A 76 -5.51 -5.47 3.04
C CYS A 76 -5.02 -4.34 3.95
N LEU A 77 -3.71 -4.20 4.17
CA LEU A 77 -3.14 -3.12 4.98
C LEU A 77 -3.50 -1.78 4.37
N PHE A 78 -3.22 -1.60 3.07
CA PHE A 78 -3.54 -0.37 2.37
C PHE A 78 -5.05 -0.14 2.26
N ALA A 79 -5.86 -1.19 2.07
CA ALA A 79 -7.32 -1.05 2.08
C ALA A 79 -7.81 -0.47 3.43
N CYS A 80 -7.32 -1.02 4.55
CA CYS A 80 -7.64 -0.51 5.89
C CYS A 80 -7.23 0.96 6.05
N LEU A 81 -6.01 1.31 5.64
CA LEU A 81 -5.49 2.68 5.75
C LEU A 81 -6.29 3.67 4.88
N LEU A 82 -6.64 3.30 3.65
CA LEU A 82 -7.40 4.13 2.73
C LEU A 82 -8.86 4.29 3.17
N GLN A 83 -9.45 3.28 3.80
CA GLN A 83 -10.77 3.39 4.44
C GLN A 83 -10.74 4.33 5.64
N LYS A 84 -9.70 4.26 6.48
CA LYS A 84 -9.47 5.20 7.59
C LYS A 84 -9.26 6.63 7.11
N LYS A 85 -8.71 6.81 5.90
CA LYS A 85 -8.58 8.11 5.22
C LYS A 85 -9.83 8.52 4.44
N GLU A 86 -10.88 7.70 4.46
CA GLU A 86 -12.10 7.88 3.69
C GLU A 86 -11.88 8.08 2.17
N VAL A 87 -10.74 7.59 1.67
CA VAL A 87 -10.39 7.52 0.25
C VAL A 87 -10.98 6.27 -0.39
N MET A 88 -11.36 5.28 0.42
CA MET A 88 -11.94 4.02 -0.03
C MET A 88 -13.16 3.66 0.84
N SER A 89 -14.16 3.01 0.23
CA SER A 89 -15.33 2.46 0.94
C SER A 89 -15.62 1.06 0.42
N GLY A 90 -15.39 0.04 1.25
CA GLY A 90 -15.33 -1.35 0.79
C GLY A 90 -14.31 -1.46 -0.34
N ALA A 91 -14.71 -2.06 -1.46
CA ALA A 91 -13.90 -2.19 -2.67
C ALA A 91 -13.90 -0.97 -3.60
N TYR A 92 -14.63 0.11 -3.27
CA TYR A 92 -14.70 1.30 -4.11
C TYR A 92 -13.64 2.33 -3.71
N ILE A 93 -12.76 2.69 -4.66
CA ILE A 93 -11.78 3.78 -4.51
C ILE A 93 -12.44 5.10 -4.93
N ASN A 94 -12.51 6.05 -4.02
CA ASN A 94 -12.91 7.43 -4.33
C ASN A 94 -11.72 8.17 -4.95
N LEU A 95 -11.67 8.12 -6.27
CA LEU A 95 -10.57 8.66 -7.06
C LEU A 95 -10.37 10.18 -6.88
N GLU A 96 -11.45 10.95 -6.73
CA GLU A 96 -11.35 12.40 -6.52
C GLU A 96 -10.76 12.71 -5.14
N ARG A 97 -11.23 12.03 -4.08
CA ARG A 97 -10.61 12.16 -2.74
C ARG A 97 -9.15 11.71 -2.73
N LEU A 98 -8.81 10.67 -3.50
CA LEU A 98 -7.42 10.24 -3.64
C LEU A 98 -6.55 11.33 -4.28
N LYS A 99 -7.03 11.98 -5.34
CA LYS A 99 -6.32 13.09 -6.00
C LYS A 99 -6.14 14.27 -5.05
N GLU A 100 -7.21 14.67 -4.36
CA GLU A 100 -7.17 15.75 -3.35
C GLU A 100 -6.15 15.44 -2.23
N PHE A 101 -6.15 14.20 -1.74
CA PHE A 101 -5.17 13.74 -0.75
C PHE A 101 -3.74 13.87 -1.29
N LEU A 102 -3.45 13.37 -2.49
CA LEU A 102 -2.12 13.45 -3.08
C LEU A 102 -1.67 14.89 -3.38
N ASP A 103 -2.59 15.76 -3.78
CA ASP A 103 -2.33 17.19 -3.99
C ASP A 103 -2.00 17.88 -2.67
N SER A 104 -2.66 17.51 -1.57
CA SER A 104 -2.36 18.06 -0.24
C SER A 104 -0.97 17.71 0.28
N GLN A 105 -0.39 16.60 -0.20
CA GLN A 105 0.96 16.15 0.19
C GLN A 105 2.07 16.72 -0.70
N THR A 106 1.75 17.38 -1.80
CA THR A 106 2.75 17.89 -2.74
C THR A 106 2.88 19.41 -2.61
N LEU A 107 4.05 19.87 -2.15
CA LEU A 107 4.38 21.30 -2.16
C LEU A 107 4.78 21.71 -3.59
N HIS A 108 3.94 22.52 -4.24
CA HIS A 108 4.15 23.05 -5.60
C HIS A 108 4.31 21.98 -6.70
N PRO A 109 3.31 21.13 -6.92
CA PRO A 109 3.35 20.13 -7.98
C PRO A 109 3.47 20.79 -9.36
N ASP A 110 4.42 20.33 -10.17
CA ASP A 110 4.49 20.66 -11.59
C ASP A 110 3.18 20.25 -12.28
N HIS A 111 2.61 21.12 -13.10
CA HIS A 111 1.37 20.84 -13.81
C HIS A 111 1.47 19.56 -14.66
N ARG A 112 2.64 19.31 -15.26
CA ARG A 112 2.88 18.07 -16.02
C ARG A 112 2.81 16.84 -15.13
N TYR A 113 3.38 16.92 -13.92
CA TYR A 113 3.31 15.84 -12.94
C TYR A 113 1.86 15.54 -12.52
N ILE A 114 1.04 16.58 -12.28
CA ILE A 114 -0.38 16.44 -11.93
C ILE A 114 -1.14 15.70 -13.02
N VAL A 115 -0.96 16.13 -14.28
CA VAL A 115 -1.66 15.54 -15.43
C VAL A 115 -1.30 14.06 -15.58
N GLU A 116 -0.01 13.72 -15.54
CA GLU A 116 0.43 12.34 -15.70
C GLU A 116 0.01 11.45 -14.52
N ARG A 117 0.17 11.92 -13.29
CA ARG A 117 -0.31 11.21 -12.10
C ARG A 117 -1.81 10.96 -12.20
N ASN A 118 -2.62 11.97 -12.54
CA ASN A 118 -4.07 11.80 -12.65
C ASN A 118 -4.45 10.82 -13.77
N ARG A 119 -3.71 10.80 -14.89
CA ARG A 119 -3.89 9.83 -15.97
C ARG A 119 -3.62 8.40 -15.49
N ILE A 120 -2.55 8.19 -14.73
CA ILE A 120 -2.22 6.88 -14.13
C ILE A 120 -3.34 6.44 -13.18
N LEU A 121 -3.76 7.30 -12.26
CA LEU A 121 -4.79 6.96 -11.28
C LEU A 121 -6.13 6.61 -11.95
N ASN A 122 -6.54 7.35 -12.98
CA ASN A 122 -7.73 7.02 -13.78
C ASN A 122 -7.59 5.62 -14.41
N THR A 123 -6.46 5.37 -15.09
CA THR A 123 -6.18 4.10 -15.75
C THR A 123 -6.23 2.92 -14.78
N CYS A 124 -5.61 3.05 -13.61
CA CYS A 124 -5.53 1.99 -12.62
C CYS A 124 -6.85 1.76 -11.88
N THR A 125 -7.64 2.81 -11.66
CA THR A 125 -9.00 2.66 -11.10
C THR A 125 -9.90 1.90 -12.07
N ASP A 126 -9.82 2.20 -13.37
CA ASP A 126 -10.59 1.50 -14.40
C ASP A 126 -10.26 -0.01 -14.48
N ARG A 127 -9.01 -0.39 -14.25
CA ARG A 127 -8.58 -1.81 -14.27
C ARG A 127 -9.13 -2.62 -13.10
N VAL A 128 -9.48 -1.98 -11.99
CA VAL A 128 -9.98 -2.67 -10.78
C VAL A 128 -11.48 -2.53 -10.57
N LYS A 129 -12.19 -1.74 -11.41
CA LYS A 129 -13.61 -1.40 -11.21
C LYS A 129 -14.58 -2.57 -11.10
N SER A 130 -14.26 -3.73 -11.69
CA SER A 130 -15.11 -4.92 -11.67
C SER A 130 -14.82 -5.86 -10.50
N LYS A 131 -13.89 -5.50 -9.62
CA LYS A 131 -13.46 -6.33 -8.48
C LYS A 131 -14.18 -5.92 -7.22
N THR A 132 -14.38 -6.89 -6.33
CA THR A 132 -15.21 -6.73 -5.13
C THR A 132 -14.49 -7.01 -3.83
N ASP A 133 -13.33 -7.67 -3.88
CA ASP A 133 -12.47 -7.85 -2.72
C ASP A 133 -11.62 -6.60 -2.50
N GLU A 134 -11.76 -5.98 -1.32
CA GLU A 134 -11.09 -4.72 -1.00
C GLU A 134 -9.56 -4.86 -1.01
N CYS A 135 -9.03 -5.98 -0.53
CA CYS A 135 -7.60 -6.23 -0.50
C CYS A 135 -7.04 -6.43 -1.92
N GLU A 136 -7.73 -7.22 -2.76
CA GLU A 136 -7.36 -7.46 -4.15
C GLU A 136 -7.42 -6.17 -4.97
N VAL A 137 -8.48 -5.38 -4.81
CA VAL A 137 -8.63 -4.08 -5.46
C VAL A 137 -7.46 -3.18 -5.13
N THR A 138 -7.18 -2.98 -3.83
CA THR A 138 -6.11 -2.06 -3.42
C THR A 138 -4.75 -2.55 -3.89
N LEU A 139 -4.47 -3.86 -3.77
CA LEU A 139 -3.21 -4.42 -4.23
C LEU A 139 -3.00 -4.19 -5.74
N LYS A 140 -3.98 -4.59 -6.56
CA LYS A 140 -3.88 -4.45 -8.02
C LYS A 140 -3.82 -2.99 -8.46
N PHE A 141 -4.53 -2.11 -7.75
CA PHE A 141 -4.44 -0.68 -7.97
C PHE A 141 -3.03 -0.15 -7.72
N ILE A 142 -2.43 -0.47 -6.56
CA ILE A 142 -1.06 -0.03 -6.21
C ILE A 142 -0.05 -0.57 -7.22
N LEU A 143 -0.11 -1.86 -7.54
CA LEU A 143 0.78 -2.47 -8.53
C LEU A 143 0.66 -1.80 -9.90
N CYS A 144 -0.55 -1.52 -10.35
CA CYS A 144 -0.78 -0.77 -11.59
C CYS A 144 -0.15 0.63 -11.54
N VAL A 145 -0.37 1.38 -10.46
CA VAL A 145 0.18 2.75 -10.32
C VAL A 145 1.69 2.72 -10.38
N THR A 146 2.33 1.78 -9.68
CA THR A 146 3.79 1.67 -9.67
C THR A 146 4.33 1.26 -11.05
N ALA A 147 3.69 0.31 -11.73
CA ALA A 147 4.08 -0.11 -13.06
C ALA A 147 3.97 1.03 -14.10
N GLU A 148 2.85 1.77 -14.10
CA GLU A 148 2.66 2.90 -15.01
C GLU A 148 3.63 4.06 -14.68
N ALA A 149 3.87 4.36 -13.41
CA ALA A 149 4.85 5.37 -13.00
C ALA A 149 6.28 5.00 -13.43
N LYS A 150 6.64 3.71 -13.37
CA LYS A 150 7.94 3.21 -13.85
C LYS A 150 8.07 3.40 -15.37
N ARG A 151 7.02 3.11 -16.14
CA ARG A 151 6.99 3.33 -17.60
C ARG A 151 7.18 4.81 -17.97
N LEU A 152 6.63 5.73 -17.20
CA LEU A 152 6.84 7.17 -17.41
C LEU A 152 8.26 7.64 -17.09
N ARG A 153 8.97 6.98 -16.16
CA ARG A 153 10.37 7.28 -15.81
C ARG A 153 11.40 6.59 -16.71
N ALA A 154 11.04 5.47 -17.33
CA ALA A 154 11.89 4.72 -18.26
C ALA A 154 12.56 5.55 -19.38
N PRO A 155 11.91 6.54 -20.03
CA PRO A 155 12.56 7.32 -21.08
C PRO A 155 13.71 8.24 -20.61
N PHE A 156 13.98 8.36 -19.31
CA PHE A 156 15.07 9.19 -18.77
C PHE A 156 16.29 8.40 -18.32
N LYS A 157 16.30 7.07 -18.48
CA LYS A 157 17.43 6.21 -18.06
C LYS A 157 18.42 5.90 -19.20
N ASP A 158 18.08 6.28 -20.44
CA ASP A 158 18.86 6.02 -21.65
C ASP A 158 19.53 7.29 -22.23
N ILE A 159 19.73 8.34 -21.42
CA ILE A 159 20.53 9.53 -21.77
C ILE A 159 21.69 9.67 -20.77
#